data_AF-A0A2Z6NAN0-F1
#
_entry.id   AF-A0A2Z6NAN0-F1
#
_cell.length_a   1.000
_cell.length_b   1.000
_cell.length_c   1.000
_cell.angle_alpha   90.00
_cell.angle_beta   90.00
_cell.angle_gamma   90.00
#
_symmetry.space_group_name_H-M   'P 1'
#
loop_
_entity.id
_entity.type
_entity.pdbx_description
1 polymer ?
#
loop_
_entity_poly.entity_id
_entity_poly.type
_entity_poly.pdbx_seq_one_letter_code
_entity_poly.pdbx_strand_id
1 'polypeptide(L)'
;MTRWNSTYIMLESALKFQKAFKRLCEKCLEYEMLEGGAPNNDDWENAKCFVKFLKLFFEITKKVSGSTYVTSSTYFMEHCNILDAFNTWMGCHKDDPILANMAINMKAKYEKYWGDVSKMNILVFVAVIFDPRCKFQFVSWGLNLYYDEKIAASLCEKVKGSLTKLFETYSCFSNKSQAEGVAQEVEGSQVVTSQFAKFEKDMNKDPNLNKNEVDLYLTEPRETQNPDFDILNWWKVNSTKYPTLGLIARDILAMPISTVASESAFSTGGRVLSCYRSSLTPHTVEALICAQNWLRSSPLTVDIEEHLEDLEKLEEELAPIPQLNEGLSDMESD
;
A
#
# COMPACT_ATOMS: atom_id res chain seq x y z
N MET A 1 2.07 -13.09 -2.20
CA MET A 1 0.84 -12.50 -2.80
C MET A 1 -0.34 -13.39 -2.46
N THR A 2 -1.45 -12.80 -2.04
CA THR A 2 -2.53 -13.45 -1.29
C THR A 2 -3.45 -14.32 -2.16
N ARG A 3 -3.91 -15.45 -1.62
CA ARG A 3 -4.78 -16.49 -2.22
C ARG A 3 -6.03 -16.00 -2.97
N TRP A 4 -6.50 -14.78 -2.66
CA TRP A 4 -7.65 -14.16 -3.31
C TRP A 4 -7.37 -13.64 -4.74
N ASN A 5 -6.12 -13.37 -5.13
CA ASN A 5 -5.75 -12.89 -6.46
C ASN A 5 -5.80 -14.05 -7.47
N SER A 6 -5.25 -15.21 -7.10
CA SER A 6 -5.38 -16.44 -7.89
C SER A 6 -6.85 -16.81 -8.05
N THR A 7 -7.63 -16.72 -6.96
CA THR A 7 -9.07 -17.00 -6.99
C THR A 7 -9.81 -16.05 -7.95
N TYR A 8 -9.47 -14.75 -7.95
CA TYR A 8 -10.03 -13.78 -8.88
C TYR A 8 -9.74 -14.16 -10.33
N ILE A 9 -8.47 -14.38 -10.67
CA ILE A 9 -8.03 -14.70 -12.04
C ILE A 9 -8.65 -16.01 -12.51
N MET A 10 -8.68 -17.02 -11.65
CA MET A 10 -9.32 -18.31 -11.90
C MET A 10 -10.80 -18.13 -12.24
N LEU A 11 -11.57 -17.43 -11.39
CA LEU A 11 -13.00 -17.24 -11.61
C LEU A 11 -13.28 -16.35 -12.84
N GLU A 12 -12.51 -15.28 -13.03
CA GLU A 12 -12.64 -14.40 -14.20
C GLU A 12 -12.40 -15.19 -15.51
N SER A 13 -11.43 -16.11 -15.49
CA SER A 13 -11.13 -16.99 -16.62
C SER A 13 -12.22 -18.06 -16.79
N ALA A 14 -12.63 -18.73 -15.71
CA ALA A 14 -13.64 -19.79 -15.74
C ALA A 14 -14.98 -19.28 -16.32
N LEU A 15 -15.39 -18.04 -15.99
CA LEU A 15 -16.60 -17.42 -16.52
C LEU A 15 -16.58 -17.30 -18.06
N LYS A 16 -15.41 -17.10 -18.67
CA LYS A 16 -15.25 -17.05 -20.15
C LYS A 16 -15.47 -18.43 -20.78
N PHE A 17 -15.28 -19.51 -20.02
CA PHE A 17 -15.36 -20.89 -20.47
C PHE A 17 -16.62 -21.64 -19.98
N GLN A 18 -17.63 -20.97 -19.43
CA GLN A 18 -18.87 -21.60 -18.93
C GLN A 18 -19.48 -22.61 -19.92
N LYS A 19 -19.53 -22.27 -21.22
CA LYS A 19 -20.05 -23.18 -22.27
C LYS A 19 -19.15 -24.40 -22.50
N ALA A 20 -17.84 -24.25 -22.33
CA ALA A 20 -16.90 -25.35 -22.46
C ALA A 20 -17.04 -26.35 -21.31
N PHE A 21 -17.21 -25.86 -20.07
CA PHE A 21 -17.51 -26.71 -18.90
C PHE A 21 -18.80 -27.52 -19.09
N LYS A 22 -19.86 -26.87 -19.58
CA LYS A 22 -21.12 -27.56 -19.92
C LYS A 22 -20.91 -28.69 -20.93
N ARG A 23 -20.20 -28.39 -22.03
CA ARG A 23 -19.90 -29.39 -23.08
C ARG A 23 -18.98 -30.51 -22.60
N LEU A 24 -18.09 -30.23 -21.65
CA LEU A 24 -17.22 -31.24 -21.05
C LEU A 24 -18.03 -32.25 -20.23
N CYS A 25 -18.98 -31.76 -19.43
CA CYS A 25 -19.92 -32.60 -18.68
C CYS A 25 -20.76 -33.49 -19.60
N GLU A 26 -21.26 -32.94 -20.72
CA GLU A 26 -22.05 -33.71 -21.68
C GLU A 26 -21.25 -34.83 -22.39
N LYS A 27 -19.91 -34.76 -22.40
CA LYS A 27 -19.05 -35.66 -23.19
C LYS A 27 -18.15 -36.58 -22.37
N CYS A 28 -17.91 -36.26 -21.10
CA CYS A 28 -16.95 -36.98 -20.26
C CYS A 28 -17.64 -37.44 -18.98
N LEU A 29 -18.00 -38.73 -18.94
CA LEU A 29 -18.61 -39.37 -17.77
C LEU A 29 -17.71 -39.28 -16.52
N GLU A 30 -16.38 -39.40 -16.69
CA GLU A 30 -15.44 -39.24 -15.58
C GLU A 30 -15.51 -37.85 -14.95
N TYR A 31 -15.69 -36.80 -15.76
CA TYR A 31 -15.82 -35.42 -15.27
C TYR A 31 -17.15 -35.19 -14.54
N GLU A 32 -18.24 -35.79 -15.03
CA GLU A 32 -19.55 -35.74 -14.37
C GLU A 32 -19.53 -36.45 -13.00
N MET A 33 -18.73 -37.51 -12.87
CA MET A 33 -18.61 -38.31 -11.65
C MET A 33 -17.60 -37.78 -10.63
N LEU A 34 -16.90 -36.68 -10.90
CA LEU A 34 -16.01 -36.04 -9.92
C LEU A 34 -16.80 -35.52 -8.71
N GLU A 35 -16.19 -35.53 -7.54
CA GLU A 35 -16.77 -34.86 -6.36
C GLU A 35 -17.04 -33.39 -6.66
N GLY A 36 -18.30 -32.96 -6.50
CA GLY A 36 -18.76 -31.61 -6.83
C GLY A 36 -19.36 -31.46 -8.24
N GLY A 37 -19.11 -32.41 -9.14
CA GLY A 37 -19.69 -32.45 -10.49
C GLY A 37 -19.43 -31.20 -11.32
N ALA A 38 -20.23 -31.01 -12.38
CA ALA A 38 -20.18 -29.81 -13.19
C ALA A 38 -20.86 -28.61 -12.47
N PRO A 39 -20.29 -27.39 -12.55
CA PRO A 39 -20.88 -26.22 -11.92
C PRO A 39 -22.30 -25.96 -12.44
N ASN A 40 -23.25 -25.84 -11.51
CA ASN A 40 -24.65 -25.56 -11.81
C ASN A 40 -24.89 -24.06 -12.05
N ASN A 41 -26.12 -23.68 -12.40
CA ASN A 41 -26.43 -22.26 -12.67
C ASN A 41 -26.20 -21.35 -11.47
N ASP A 42 -26.48 -21.82 -10.25
CA ASP A 42 -26.29 -21.03 -9.04
C ASP A 42 -24.79 -20.81 -8.77
N ASP A 43 -23.94 -21.81 -9.05
CA ASP A 43 -22.47 -21.67 -8.96
C ASP A 43 -21.96 -20.58 -9.90
N TRP A 44 -22.51 -20.50 -11.12
CA TRP A 44 -22.14 -19.47 -12.09
C TRP A 44 -22.63 -18.08 -11.69
N GLU A 45 -23.84 -17.95 -11.14
CA GLU A 45 -24.32 -16.66 -10.63
C GLU A 45 -23.51 -16.20 -9.41
N ASN A 46 -23.19 -17.12 -8.49
CA ASN A 46 -22.29 -16.85 -7.38
C ASN A 46 -20.91 -16.41 -7.87
N ALA A 47 -20.32 -17.11 -8.84
CA ALA A 47 -19.01 -16.77 -9.41
C ALA A 47 -19.01 -15.36 -10.03
N LYS A 48 -20.07 -14.98 -10.76
CA LYS A 48 -20.22 -13.61 -11.30
C LYS A 48 -20.24 -12.56 -10.19
N CYS A 49 -20.94 -12.83 -9.08
CA CYS A 49 -20.94 -11.92 -7.94
C CYS A 49 -19.56 -11.85 -7.29
N PHE A 50 -18.92 -12.98 -7.00
CA PHE A 50 -17.57 -13.03 -6.42
C PHE A 50 -16.53 -12.29 -7.26
N VAL A 51 -16.56 -12.43 -8.58
CA VAL A 51 -15.65 -11.71 -9.48
C VAL A 51 -15.81 -10.20 -9.37
N LYS A 52 -17.03 -9.67 -9.22
CA LYS A 52 -17.25 -8.22 -8.99
C LYS A 52 -16.58 -7.74 -7.70
N PHE A 53 -16.70 -8.50 -6.60
CA PHE A 53 -16.06 -8.17 -5.33
C PHE A 53 -14.54 -8.25 -5.42
N LEU A 54 -14.04 -9.41 -5.85
CA LEU A 54 -12.62 -9.70 -5.88
C LEU A 54 -11.87 -8.77 -6.84
N LYS A 55 -12.53 -8.30 -7.91
CA LYS A 55 -11.95 -7.30 -8.82
C LYS A 55 -11.50 -6.04 -8.10
N LEU A 56 -12.31 -5.50 -7.20
CA LEU A 56 -11.94 -4.29 -6.46
C LEU A 56 -10.67 -4.51 -5.63
N PHE A 57 -10.61 -5.62 -4.88
CA PHE A 57 -9.45 -5.96 -4.07
C PHE A 57 -8.22 -6.29 -4.91
N PHE A 58 -8.42 -6.93 -6.08
CA PHE A 58 -7.36 -7.22 -7.03
C PHE A 58 -6.72 -5.94 -7.57
N GLU A 59 -7.54 -4.99 -8.06
CA GLU A 59 -7.06 -3.71 -8.58
C GLU A 59 -6.38 -2.86 -7.50
N ILE A 60 -6.95 -2.80 -6.29
CA ILE A 60 -6.32 -2.12 -5.15
C ILE A 60 -5.00 -2.79 -4.79
N THR A 61 -4.96 -4.13 -4.70
CA THR A 61 -3.74 -4.89 -4.40
C THR A 61 -2.66 -4.61 -5.43
N LYS A 62 -3.01 -4.60 -6.72
CA LYS A 62 -2.11 -4.23 -7.81
C LYS A 62 -1.56 -2.81 -7.63
N LYS A 63 -2.43 -1.86 -7.29
CA LYS A 63 -2.06 -0.46 -7.09
C LYS A 63 -1.16 -0.25 -5.87
N VAL A 64 -1.42 -0.91 -4.73
CA VAL A 64 -0.59 -0.73 -3.52
C VAL A 64 0.67 -1.61 -3.50
N SER A 65 0.77 -2.58 -4.42
CA SER A 65 1.96 -3.44 -4.59
C SER A 65 2.98 -2.89 -5.57
N GLY A 66 2.74 -1.72 -6.16
CA GLY A 66 3.70 -1.03 -7.02
C GLY A 66 4.96 -0.60 -6.25
N SER A 67 6.10 -0.66 -6.92
CA SER A 67 7.41 -0.28 -6.37
C SER A 67 8.06 0.92 -7.10
N THR A 68 7.51 1.32 -8.24
CA THR A 68 8.05 2.38 -9.10
C THR A 68 7.41 3.75 -8.89
N TYR A 69 6.42 3.82 -8.00
CA TYR A 69 5.72 5.04 -7.63
C TYR A 69 5.38 5.03 -6.14
N VAL A 70 5.05 6.20 -5.61
CA VAL A 70 4.64 6.35 -4.22
C VAL A 70 3.30 5.65 -3.99
N THR A 71 3.33 4.61 -3.16
CA THR A 71 2.11 3.90 -2.74
C THR A 71 1.56 4.48 -1.44
N SER A 72 2.39 4.81 -0.45
CA SER A 72 1.97 5.29 0.88
C SER A 72 0.87 6.36 0.89
N SER A 73 0.94 7.35 -0.01
CA SER A 73 -0.05 8.42 -0.10
C SER A 73 -1.41 7.98 -0.65
N THR A 74 -1.50 6.81 -1.29
CA THR A 74 -2.74 6.30 -1.89
C THR A 74 -3.55 5.44 -0.91
N TYR A 75 -2.96 4.95 0.18
CA TYR A 75 -3.59 4.00 1.11
C TYR A 75 -5.01 4.42 1.51
N PHE A 76 -5.14 5.63 2.06
CA PHE A 76 -6.40 6.05 2.66
C PHE A 76 -7.49 6.28 1.62
N MET A 77 -7.12 6.67 0.40
CA MET A 77 -8.05 6.75 -0.72
C MET A 77 -8.61 5.38 -1.08
N GLU A 78 -7.75 4.36 -1.18
CA GLU A 78 -8.21 2.99 -1.46
C GLU A 78 -9.03 2.40 -0.31
N HIS A 79 -8.67 2.73 0.92
CA HIS A 79 -9.45 2.40 2.10
C HIS A 79 -10.87 2.97 2.02
N CYS A 80 -11.00 4.26 1.67
CA CYS A 80 -12.30 4.89 1.43
C CYS A 80 -13.07 4.21 0.29
N ASN A 81 -12.42 3.91 -0.84
CA ASN A 81 -13.05 3.22 -1.98
C ASN A 81 -13.64 1.86 -1.59
N ILE A 82 -12.95 1.10 -0.73
CA ILE A 82 -13.46 -0.18 -0.21
C ILE A 82 -14.71 0.03 0.64
N LEU A 83 -14.70 1.02 1.54
CA LEU A 83 -15.83 1.32 2.40
C LEU A 83 -17.06 1.79 1.60
N ASP A 84 -16.85 2.65 0.60
CA ASP A 84 -17.91 3.08 -0.33
C ASP A 84 -18.48 1.92 -1.14
N ALA A 85 -17.63 1.02 -1.63
CA ALA A 85 -18.08 -0.17 -2.34
C ALA A 85 -18.95 -1.07 -1.44
N PHE A 86 -18.54 -1.30 -0.19
CA PHE A 86 -19.35 -2.05 0.76
C PHE A 86 -20.71 -1.39 1.01
N ASN A 87 -20.72 -0.09 1.27
CA ASN A 87 -21.97 0.65 1.51
C ASN A 87 -22.90 0.58 0.29
N THR A 88 -22.34 0.69 -0.92
CA THR A 88 -23.08 0.58 -2.18
C THR A 88 -23.67 -0.82 -2.35
N TRP A 89 -22.86 -1.87 -2.23
CA TRP A 89 -23.29 -3.25 -2.46
C TRP A 89 -24.29 -3.72 -1.40
N MET A 90 -24.11 -3.34 -0.14
CA MET A 90 -25.10 -3.59 0.91
C MET A 90 -26.42 -2.86 0.64
N GLY A 91 -26.39 -1.69 -0.01
CA GLY A 91 -27.59 -0.95 -0.40
C GLY A 91 -28.43 -1.63 -1.50
N CYS A 92 -27.86 -2.57 -2.26
CA CYS A 92 -28.50 -3.21 -3.41
C CYS A 92 -29.52 -4.32 -3.04
N HIS A 93 -29.99 -4.43 -1.79
CA HIS A 93 -30.89 -5.50 -1.35
C HIS A 93 -32.16 -5.69 -2.21
N LYS A 94 -32.65 -4.63 -2.86
CA LYS A 94 -33.84 -4.70 -3.72
C LYS A 94 -33.54 -5.22 -5.13
N ASP A 95 -32.34 -4.96 -5.64
CA ASP A 95 -31.96 -5.27 -7.03
C ASP A 95 -31.18 -6.58 -7.12
N ASP A 96 -30.32 -6.85 -6.15
CA ASP A 96 -29.46 -8.04 -6.10
C ASP A 96 -29.26 -8.51 -4.63
N PRO A 97 -30.19 -9.35 -4.11
CA PRO A 97 -30.12 -9.87 -2.76
C PRO A 97 -28.87 -10.72 -2.49
N ILE A 98 -28.37 -11.42 -3.52
CA ILE A 98 -27.18 -12.28 -3.42
C ILE A 98 -25.95 -11.41 -3.20
N LEU A 99 -25.78 -10.35 -4.01
CA LEU A 99 -24.71 -9.38 -3.86
C LEU A 99 -24.75 -8.70 -2.49
N ALA A 100 -25.93 -8.24 -2.05
CA ALA A 100 -26.05 -7.55 -0.77
C ALA A 100 -25.69 -8.46 0.42
N ASN A 101 -26.16 -9.71 0.43
CA ASN A 101 -25.79 -10.67 1.48
C ASN A 101 -24.29 -11.02 1.45
N MET A 102 -23.71 -11.14 0.26
CA MET A 102 -22.27 -11.38 0.10
C MET A 102 -21.45 -10.18 0.60
N ALA A 103 -21.89 -8.94 0.33
CA ALA A 103 -21.24 -7.73 0.81
C ALA A 103 -21.20 -7.67 2.34
N ILE A 104 -22.29 -8.04 3.02
CA ILE A 104 -22.34 -8.13 4.48
C ILE A 104 -21.27 -9.09 5.01
N ASN A 105 -21.18 -10.30 4.44
CA ASN A 105 -20.21 -11.31 4.84
C ASN A 105 -18.76 -10.87 4.56
N MET A 106 -18.52 -10.24 3.42
CA MET A 106 -17.20 -9.73 3.04
C MET A 106 -16.78 -8.55 3.91
N LYS A 107 -17.71 -7.64 4.24
CA LYS A 107 -17.47 -6.53 5.17
C LYS A 107 -17.11 -7.03 6.56
N ALA A 108 -17.83 -8.03 7.08
CA ALA A 108 -17.50 -8.63 8.38
C ALA A 108 -16.08 -9.23 8.41
N LYS A 109 -15.65 -9.90 7.32
CA LYS A 109 -14.27 -10.38 7.18
C LYS A 109 -13.27 -9.24 7.09
N TYR A 110 -13.59 -8.18 6.36
CA TYR A 110 -12.75 -6.99 6.25
C TYR A 110 -12.58 -6.30 7.60
N GLU A 111 -13.66 -6.09 8.35
CA GLU A 111 -13.65 -5.45 9.67
C GLU A 111 -12.82 -6.23 10.70
N LYS A 112 -12.77 -7.56 10.60
CA LYS A 112 -11.91 -8.39 11.46
C LYS A 112 -10.43 -7.98 11.39
N TYR A 113 -9.95 -7.57 10.22
CA TYR A 113 -8.54 -7.25 9.98
C TYR A 113 -8.29 -5.73 9.91
N TRP A 114 -9.22 -4.95 9.33
CA TRP A 114 -9.09 -3.52 9.05
C TRP A 114 -10.17 -2.64 9.70
N GLY A 115 -11.11 -3.21 10.47
CA GLY A 115 -12.24 -2.47 11.03
C GLY A 115 -11.87 -1.55 12.19
N ASP A 116 -10.85 -1.91 12.97
CA ASP A 116 -10.34 -1.07 14.04
C ASP A 116 -9.31 -0.07 13.49
N VAL A 117 -9.82 1.06 13.00
CA VAL A 117 -9.00 2.17 12.50
C VAL A 117 -8.03 2.72 13.55
N SER A 118 -8.30 2.51 14.85
CA SER A 118 -7.41 2.97 15.93
C SER A 118 -6.14 2.13 16.04
N LYS A 119 -6.13 0.90 15.49
CA LYS A 119 -4.96 0.03 15.42
C LYS A 119 -4.11 0.26 14.16
N MET A 120 -4.60 1.04 13.20
CA MET A 120 -3.82 1.34 12.00
C MET A 120 -2.58 2.15 12.34
N ASN A 121 -1.50 1.90 11.62
CA ASN A 121 -0.28 2.68 11.77
C ASN A 121 -0.56 4.13 11.36
N ILE A 122 -0.40 5.07 12.29
CA ILE A 122 -0.71 6.49 12.07
C ILE A 122 0.03 7.10 10.87
N LEU A 123 1.21 6.55 10.52
CA LEU A 123 2.03 7.02 9.41
C LEU A 123 1.34 6.87 8.06
N VAL A 124 0.39 5.94 7.90
CA VAL A 124 -0.37 5.81 6.64
C VAL A 124 -1.25 7.04 6.38
N PHE A 125 -1.74 7.69 7.44
CA PHE A 125 -2.49 8.95 7.32
C PHE A 125 -1.54 10.14 7.13
N VAL A 126 -0.40 10.12 7.83
CA VAL A 126 0.63 11.16 7.66
C VAL A 126 1.14 11.19 6.22
N ALA A 127 1.37 10.03 5.59
CA ALA A 127 1.78 9.95 4.19
C ALA A 127 0.78 10.61 3.23
N VAL A 128 -0.53 10.46 3.49
CA VAL A 128 -1.59 11.11 2.71
C VAL A 128 -1.58 12.63 2.89
N ILE A 129 -1.21 13.13 4.08
CA ILE A 129 -1.05 14.57 4.31
C ILE A 129 0.07 15.14 3.44
N PHE A 130 1.14 14.37 3.22
CA PHE A 130 2.24 14.75 2.34
C PHE A 130 1.85 14.69 0.85
N ASP A 131 0.66 14.25 0.46
CA ASP A 131 0.13 14.50 -0.88
C ASP A 131 -0.50 15.92 -0.94
N PRO A 132 0.09 16.87 -1.71
CA PRO A 132 -0.40 18.24 -1.80
C PRO A 132 -1.82 18.38 -2.34
N ARG A 133 -2.34 17.35 -3.03
CA ARG A 133 -3.70 17.30 -3.56
C ARG A 133 -4.73 16.87 -2.50
N CYS A 134 -4.27 16.19 -1.45
CA CYS A 134 -5.10 15.68 -0.36
C CYS A 134 -4.98 16.57 0.89
N LYS A 135 -3.75 16.71 1.41
CA LYS A 135 -3.43 17.36 2.70
C LYS A 135 -4.26 16.81 3.87
N PHE A 136 -4.17 17.47 5.03
CA PHE A 136 -4.97 17.12 6.20
C PHE A 136 -6.49 17.19 5.94
N GLN A 137 -6.93 18.05 5.03
CA GLN A 137 -8.35 18.22 4.69
C GLN A 137 -8.98 16.91 4.21
N PHE A 138 -8.30 16.16 3.33
CA PHE A 138 -8.82 14.88 2.84
C PHE A 138 -8.86 13.81 3.94
N VAL A 139 -7.81 13.72 4.76
CA VAL A 139 -7.77 12.78 5.88
C VAL A 139 -8.91 13.05 6.87
N SER A 140 -9.10 14.31 7.25
CA SER A 140 -10.17 14.72 8.15
C SER A 140 -11.55 14.46 7.55
N TRP A 141 -11.76 14.80 6.27
CA TRP A 141 -13.01 14.54 5.57
C TRP A 141 -13.34 13.04 5.54
N GLY A 142 -12.40 12.20 5.12
CA GLY A 142 -12.65 10.75 5.05
C GLY A 142 -12.90 10.13 6.42
N LEU A 143 -12.15 10.53 7.45
CA LEU A 143 -12.36 10.01 8.80
C LEU A 143 -13.76 10.35 9.33
N ASN A 144 -14.24 11.57 9.12
CA ASN A 144 -15.59 11.98 9.54
C ASN A 144 -16.71 11.38 8.68
N LEU A 145 -16.42 10.98 7.44
CA LEU A 145 -17.40 10.36 6.56
C LEU A 145 -17.69 8.91 6.95
N TYR A 146 -16.67 8.14 7.34
CA TYR A 146 -16.80 6.69 7.53
C TYR A 146 -16.81 6.23 8.98
N TYR A 147 -16.39 7.07 9.94
CA TYR A 147 -16.25 6.68 11.34
C TYR A 147 -17.04 7.59 12.27
N ASP A 148 -17.38 7.07 13.43
CA ASP A 148 -18.06 7.83 14.48
C ASP A 148 -17.25 9.07 14.88
N GLU A 149 -17.97 10.16 15.15
CA GLU A 149 -17.40 11.48 15.45
C GLU A 149 -16.30 11.43 16.51
N LYS A 150 -16.49 10.66 17.60
CA LYS A 150 -15.50 10.51 18.67
C LYS A 150 -14.21 9.84 18.19
N ILE A 151 -14.33 8.81 17.36
CA ILE A 151 -13.19 8.06 16.81
C ILE A 151 -12.46 8.94 15.79
N ALA A 152 -13.20 9.58 14.89
CA ALA A 152 -12.68 10.49 13.88
C ALA A 152 -11.92 11.66 14.52
N ALA A 153 -12.48 12.29 15.55
CA ALA A 153 -11.83 13.38 16.29
C ALA A 153 -10.52 12.92 16.95
N SER A 154 -10.55 11.79 17.67
CA SER A 154 -9.36 11.24 18.33
C SER A 154 -8.24 10.89 17.33
N LEU A 155 -8.60 10.30 16.18
CA LEU A 155 -7.63 10.02 15.12
C LEU A 155 -7.06 11.30 14.50
N CYS A 156 -7.91 12.29 14.21
CA CYS A 156 -7.46 13.57 13.69
C CYS A 156 -6.42 14.23 14.63
N GLU A 157 -6.65 14.20 15.93
CA GLU A 157 -5.69 14.69 16.93
C GLU A 157 -4.39 13.87 16.93
N LYS A 158 -4.48 12.54 16.91
CA LYS A 158 -3.29 11.66 16.85
C LYS A 158 -2.47 11.89 15.58
N VAL A 159 -3.12 12.05 14.43
CA VAL A 159 -2.45 12.30 13.15
C VAL A 159 -1.73 13.65 13.20
N LYS A 160 -2.40 14.72 13.65
CA LYS A 160 -1.77 16.04 13.81
C LYS A 160 -0.60 16.00 14.79
N GLY A 161 -0.79 15.41 15.97
CA GLY A 161 0.26 15.28 16.97
C GLY A 161 1.47 14.49 16.47
N SER A 162 1.24 13.43 15.68
CA SER A 162 2.32 12.66 15.06
C SER A 162 3.08 13.47 14.01
N LEU A 163 2.38 14.24 13.18
CA LEU A 163 2.99 15.14 12.19
C LEU A 163 3.85 16.21 12.88
N THR A 164 3.33 16.86 13.93
CA THR A 164 4.07 17.86 14.71
C THR A 164 5.31 17.25 15.36
N LYS A 165 5.19 16.07 15.98
CA LYS A 165 6.32 15.37 16.60
C LYS A 165 7.40 14.98 15.58
N LEU A 166 7.01 14.52 14.38
CA LEU A 166 7.94 14.26 13.29
C LEU A 166 8.67 15.54 12.88
N PHE A 167 7.94 16.63 12.72
CA PHE A 167 8.51 17.93 12.38
C PHE A 167 9.54 18.42 13.41
N GLU A 168 9.19 18.39 14.70
CA GLU A 168 10.09 18.78 15.79
C GLU A 168 11.37 17.92 15.82
N THR A 169 11.20 16.60 15.61
CA THR A 169 12.32 15.66 15.58
C THR A 169 13.30 16.00 14.46
N TYR A 170 12.81 16.20 13.23
CA TYR A 170 13.67 16.54 12.09
C TYR A 170 14.28 17.94 12.21
N SER A 171 13.54 18.91 12.76
CA SER A 171 14.04 20.25 13.02
C SER A 171 15.25 20.23 13.96
N CYS A 172 15.24 19.36 14.98
CA CYS A 172 16.37 19.21 15.90
C CYS A 172 17.62 18.61 15.24
N PHE A 173 17.46 17.69 14.28
CA PHE A 173 18.59 17.15 13.53
C PHE A 173 19.21 18.20 12.61
N SER A 174 18.39 18.96 11.90
CA SER A 174 18.85 20.03 10.99
C SER A 174 19.66 21.10 11.73
N ASN A 175 19.19 21.54 12.90
CA ASN A 175 19.87 22.56 13.70
C ASN A 175 21.22 22.09 14.29
N LYS A 176 21.37 20.79 14.58
CA LYS A 176 22.64 20.21 15.04
C LYS A 176 23.69 20.17 13.94
N SER A 177 23.29 19.86 12.70
CA SER A 177 24.20 19.82 11.55
C SER A 177 24.72 21.20 11.14
N GLN A 178 23.97 22.28 11.40
CA GLN A 178 24.45 23.65 11.16
C GLN A 178 25.39 24.16 12.26
N ALA A 179 25.25 23.71 13.51
CA ALA A 179 26.12 24.15 14.61
C ALA A 179 27.58 23.64 14.48
N GLU A 180 27.80 22.50 13.82
CA GLU A 180 29.14 21.94 13.60
C GLU A 180 29.85 22.49 12.34
N GLY A 181 29.13 23.19 11.46
CA GLY A 181 29.66 23.72 10.18
C GLY A 181 30.07 25.19 10.17
N VAL A 182 29.87 25.95 11.26
CA VAL A 182 30.07 27.42 11.30
C VAL A 182 31.41 27.84 11.95
N ALA A 183 32.26 26.88 12.31
CA ALA A 183 33.57 27.18 12.88
C ALA A 183 34.68 27.24 11.81
N GLN A 184 34.54 28.07 10.76
CA GLN A 184 35.71 28.54 9.98
C GLN A 184 35.40 29.77 9.09
N GLU A 185 36.07 30.87 9.45
CA GLU A 185 36.49 32.04 8.63
C GLU A 185 35.42 33.07 8.17
N VAL A 186 35.62 34.40 8.20
CA VAL A 186 36.76 35.28 8.54
C VAL A 186 36.22 36.70 8.78
N GLU A 187 36.91 37.46 9.63
CA GLU A 187 36.73 38.88 9.90
C GLU A 187 36.87 39.77 8.65
N GLY A 188 36.01 40.80 8.56
CA GLY A 188 36.36 42.07 7.92
C GLY A 188 35.71 42.36 6.57
N SER A 189 34.52 43.00 6.59
CA SER A 189 34.17 44.01 5.59
C SER A 189 33.09 44.94 6.13
N GLN A 190 33.38 46.24 6.25
CA GLN A 190 32.38 47.26 6.55
C GLN A 190 31.48 47.46 5.33
N VAL A 191 30.31 46.83 5.34
CA VAL A 191 29.30 47.01 4.30
C VAL A 191 28.46 48.23 4.64
N VAL A 192 28.59 49.28 3.82
CA VAL A 192 27.67 50.42 3.77
C VAL A 192 26.25 49.87 3.57
N THR A 193 25.38 50.03 4.56
CA THR A 193 24.00 49.57 4.49
C THR A 193 23.24 50.45 3.50
N SER A 194 23.13 49.98 2.25
CA SER A 194 22.39 50.65 1.20
C SER A 194 20.90 50.73 1.57
N GLN A 195 20.20 51.76 1.08
CA GLN A 195 18.75 51.90 1.25
C GLN A 195 17.96 50.67 0.76
N PHE A 196 18.57 49.85 -0.11
CA PHE A 196 18.06 48.55 -0.56
C PHE A 196 17.99 47.51 0.55
N ALA A 197 18.99 47.44 1.44
CA ALA A 197 18.96 46.53 2.60
C ALA A 197 17.88 46.91 3.61
N LYS A 198 17.57 48.21 3.73
CA LYS A 198 16.40 48.70 4.51
C LYS A 198 15.08 48.36 3.83
N PHE A 199 15.00 48.52 2.50
CA PHE A 199 13.82 48.14 1.71
C PHE A 199 13.50 46.65 1.85
N GLU A 200 14.49 45.77 1.72
CA GLU A 200 14.29 44.32 1.93
C GLU A 200 13.82 44.02 3.35
N LYS A 201 14.38 44.68 4.37
CA LYS A 201 14.00 44.47 5.76
C LYS A 201 12.57 44.92 6.09
N ASP A 202 12.10 45.97 5.41
CA ASP A 202 10.75 46.52 5.61
C ASP A 202 9.68 45.80 4.76
N MET A 203 10.02 45.28 3.56
CA MET A 203 9.12 44.49 2.72
C MET A 203 9.09 42.99 3.06
N ASN A 204 10.19 42.41 3.56
CA ASN A 204 10.25 40.99 4.00
C ASN A 204 9.75 40.79 5.44
N LYS A 205 8.92 41.70 5.97
CA LYS A 205 8.05 41.37 7.11
C LYS A 205 6.97 40.42 6.62
N ASP A 206 7.37 39.18 6.34
CA ASP A 206 6.47 38.10 5.95
C ASP A 206 5.44 37.92 7.07
N PRO A 207 4.13 38.03 6.79
CA PRO A 207 3.09 37.71 7.76
C PRO A 207 3.17 36.26 8.29
N ASN A 208 3.97 35.39 7.67
CA ASN A 208 4.24 34.03 8.11
C ASN A 208 5.51 33.86 8.96
N LEU A 209 6.19 34.92 9.37
CA LEU A 209 7.40 34.84 10.24
C LEU A 209 7.21 34.02 11.53
N ASN A 210 5.96 33.85 11.98
CA ASN A 210 5.60 33.11 13.19
C ASN A 210 4.97 31.72 12.91
N LYS A 211 4.78 31.33 11.65
CA LYS A 211 4.21 30.01 11.30
C LYS A 211 5.32 29.02 11.03
N ASN A 212 5.23 27.84 11.63
CA ASN A 212 6.11 26.73 11.28
C ASN A 212 5.76 26.22 9.85
N GLU A 213 6.67 25.46 9.23
CA GLU A 213 6.46 24.94 7.87
C GLU A 213 5.17 24.10 7.76
N VAL A 214 4.80 23.38 8.82
CA VAL A 214 3.57 22.55 8.88
C VAL A 214 2.34 23.44 8.69
N ASP A 215 2.23 24.52 9.46
CA ASP A 215 1.10 25.44 9.40
C ASP A 215 1.04 26.13 8.04
N LEU A 216 2.18 26.52 7.47
CA LEU A 216 2.26 27.10 6.13
C LEU A 216 1.75 26.12 5.07
N TYR A 217 2.28 24.89 5.06
CA TYR A 217 1.88 23.84 4.11
C TYR A 217 0.39 23.49 4.21
N LEU A 218 -0.14 23.36 5.43
CA LEU A 218 -1.54 23.00 5.67
C LEU A 218 -2.52 24.13 5.37
N THR A 219 -2.10 25.40 5.49
CA THR A 219 -2.95 26.56 5.18
C THR A 219 -3.04 26.82 3.67
N GLU A 220 -2.01 26.46 2.92
CA GLU A 220 -1.99 26.67 1.47
C GLU A 220 -3.06 25.85 0.73
N PRO A 221 -3.56 26.37 -0.41
CA PRO A 221 -4.53 25.64 -1.22
C PRO A 221 -3.99 24.27 -1.64
N ARG A 222 -4.91 23.32 -1.85
CA ARG A 222 -4.57 22.00 -2.37
C ARG A 222 -4.19 22.11 -3.84
N GLU A 223 -3.26 21.28 -4.26
CA GLU A 223 -2.91 21.14 -5.68
C GLU A 223 -4.06 20.54 -6.47
N THR A 224 -4.11 20.85 -7.76
CA THR A 224 -5.14 20.33 -8.66
C THR A 224 -4.99 18.82 -8.89
N GLN A 225 -6.12 18.15 -9.12
CA GLN A 225 -6.14 16.72 -9.45
C GLN A 225 -5.65 16.54 -10.89
N ASN A 226 -4.37 16.19 -11.03
CA ASN A 226 -3.76 15.83 -12.31
C ASN A 226 -3.32 14.34 -12.25
N PRO A 227 -3.73 13.49 -13.22
CA PRO A 227 -3.27 12.11 -13.32
C PRO A 227 -1.75 11.96 -13.42
N ASP A 228 -1.07 12.90 -14.08
CA ASP A 228 0.37 12.90 -14.31
C ASP A 228 1.15 13.64 -13.19
N PHE A 229 0.53 13.84 -12.03
CA PHE A 229 1.15 14.55 -10.91
C PHE A 229 2.23 13.69 -10.23
N ASP A 230 3.48 14.15 -10.33
CA ASP A 230 4.62 13.56 -9.62
C ASP A 230 4.82 14.21 -8.24
N ILE A 231 4.36 13.51 -7.21
CA ILE A 231 4.47 13.93 -5.81
C ILE A 231 5.92 14.08 -5.34
N LEU A 232 6.84 13.23 -5.81
CA LEU A 232 8.24 13.27 -5.39
C LEU A 232 8.95 14.47 -6.03
N ASN A 233 8.67 14.74 -7.31
CA ASN A 233 9.19 15.92 -7.98
C ASN A 233 8.62 17.21 -7.37
N TRP A 234 7.34 17.23 -6.97
CA TRP A 234 6.75 18.38 -6.27
C TRP A 234 7.50 18.68 -4.97
N TRP A 235 7.75 17.66 -4.12
CA TRP A 235 8.52 17.86 -2.88
C TRP A 235 9.97 18.25 -3.14
N LYS A 236 10.58 17.74 -4.21
CA LYS A 236 11.94 18.12 -4.61
C LYS A 236 12.02 19.61 -4.95
N VAL A 237 11.09 20.12 -5.76
CA VAL A 237 11.03 21.54 -6.16
C VAL A 237 10.69 22.43 -4.95
N ASN A 238 9.75 22.00 -4.12
CA ASN A 238 9.25 22.79 -2.99
C ASN A 238 10.09 22.63 -1.70
N SER A 239 11.16 21.83 -1.74
CA SER A 239 12.09 21.65 -0.60
C SER A 239 12.79 22.94 -0.17
N THR A 240 12.94 23.91 -1.07
CA THR A 240 13.47 25.24 -0.75
C THR A 240 12.52 26.05 0.14
N LYS A 241 11.21 25.85 -0.05
CA LYS A 241 10.14 26.48 0.73
C LYS A 241 9.84 25.71 2.02
N TYR A 242 9.98 24.39 1.98
CA TYR A 242 9.76 23.51 3.12
C TYR A 242 10.97 22.60 3.36
N PRO A 243 12.08 23.13 3.90
CA PRO A 243 13.32 22.37 4.03
C PRO A 243 13.17 21.17 4.98
N THR A 244 12.45 21.33 6.09
CA THR A 244 12.26 20.25 7.06
C THR A 244 11.18 19.28 6.59
N LEU A 245 10.03 19.78 6.10
CA LEU A 245 8.98 18.90 5.58
C LEU A 245 9.42 18.14 4.34
N GLY A 246 10.27 18.71 3.48
CA GLY A 246 10.80 18.01 2.31
C GLY A 246 11.62 16.77 2.69
N LEU A 247 12.39 16.85 3.78
CA LEU A 247 13.12 15.70 4.33
C LEU A 247 12.15 14.62 4.86
N ILE A 248 11.11 15.04 5.60
CA ILE A 248 10.11 14.12 6.14
C ILE A 248 9.32 13.48 5.01
N ALA A 249 8.90 14.26 4.00
CA ALA A 249 8.16 13.78 2.84
C ALA A 249 8.94 12.71 2.09
N ARG A 250 10.25 12.91 1.88
CA ARG A 250 11.13 11.92 1.26
C ARG A 250 11.09 10.58 2.01
N ASP A 251 11.18 10.61 3.34
CA ASP A 251 11.31 9.40 4.14
C ASP A 251 9.94 8.72 4.37
N ILE A 252 8.87 9.50 4.55
CA ILE A 252 7.50 9.00 4.73
C ILE A 252 6.92 8.46 3.42
N LEU A 253 7.10 9.16 2.30
CA LEU A 253 6.54 8.74 1.01
C LEU A 253 7.23 7.48 0.46
N ALA A 254 8.49 7.24 0.84
CA ALA A 254 9.23 6.04 0.50
C ALA A 254 8.73 4.76 1.21
N MET A 255 7.86 4.89 2.22
CA MET A 255 7.26 3.74 2.89
C MET A 255 6.39 2.94 1.90
N PRO A 256 6.67 1.65 1.66
CA PRO A 256 5.74 0.81 0.90
C PRO A 256 4.53 0.46 1.76
N ILE A 257 3.31 0.51 1.20
CA ILE A 257 2.11 0.02 1.89
C ILE A 257 2.11 -1.51 1.96
N SER A 258 2.66 -2.15 0.93
CA SER A 258 2.60 -3.59 0.74
C SER A 258 3.98 -4.24 0.89
N THR A 259 4.02 -5.41 1.51
CA THR A 259 5.20 -6.29 1.55
C THR A 259 5.43 -7.02 0.23
N VAL A 260 4.52 -6.91 -0.75
CA VAL A 260 4.64 -7.61 -2.03
C VAL A 260 5.92 -7.23 -2.79
N ALA A 261 6.43 -6.00 -2.62
CA ALA A 261 7.71 -5.60 -3.20
C ALA A 261 8.89 -6.40 -2.62
N SER A 262 8.89 -6.70 -1.31
CA SER A 262 9.91 -7.56 -0.71
C SER A 262 9.71 -9.02 -1.10
N GLU A 263 8.46 -9.50 -1.20
CA GLU A 263 8.15 -10.85 -1.70
C GLU A 263 8.59 -11.08 -3.15
N SER A 264 8.45 -10.08 -4.04
CA SER A 264 8.97 -10.12 -5.41
C SER A 264 10.51 -10.23 -5.43
N ALA A 265 11.21 -9.53 -4.53
CA ALA A 265 12.65 -9.69 -4.36
C ALA A 265 13.04 -11.10 -3.88
N PHE A 266 12.26 -11.70 -2.97
CA PHE A 266 12.48 -13.08 -2.53
C PHE A 266 12.17 -14.13 -3.61
N SER A 267 11.13 -13.93 -4.41
CA SER A 267 10.81 -14.77 -5.58
C SER A 267 11.91 -14.68 -6.66
N THR A 268 12.44 -13.48 -6.91
CA THR A 268 13.63 -13.30 -7.77
C THR A 268 14.85 -14.02 -7.18
N GLY A 269 14.96 -14.08 -5.85
CA GLY A 269 15.94 -14.90 -5.14
C GLY A 269 15.91 -16.37 -5.54
N GLY A 270 14.74 -16.96 -5.80
CA GLY A 270 14.60 -18.33 -6.31
C GLY A 270 15.13 -18.54 -7.74
N ARG A 271 15.25 -17.48 -8.54
CA ARG A 271 15.88 -17.51 -9.88
C ARG A 271 17.40 -17.37 -9.80
N VAL A 272 17.89 -16.64 -8.80
CA VAL A 272 19.34 -16.49 -8.51
C VAL A 272 19.88 -17.74 -7.77
N LEU A 273 19.07 -18.30 -6.88
CA LEU A 273 19.28 -19.58 -6.20
C LEU A 273 18.57 -20.68 -7.00
N SER A 274 19.14 -21.07 -8.13
CA SER A 274 18.55 -22.16 -8.93
C SER A 274 18.36 -23.44 -8.10
N CYS A 275 17.38 -24.26 -8.47
CA CYS A 275 17.16 -25.60 -7.90
C CYS A 275 18.39 -26.51 -7.96
N TYR A 276 19.37 -26.19 -8.82
CA TYR A 276 20.74 -26.73 -8.77
C TYR A 276 21.56 -26.00 -7.71
N ARG A 277 21.20 -26.18 -6.43
CA ARG A 277 21.89 -25.73 -5.20
C ARG A 277 23.26 -25.06 -5.39
N SER A 278 23.26 -23.83 -5.89
CA SER A 278 24.48 -23.02 -5.96
C SER A 278 24.87 -22.70 -4.53
N SER A 279 26.04 -23.15 -4.08
CA SER A 279 26.59 -22.80 -2.76
C SER A 279 27.06 -21.34 -2.78
N LEU A 280 26.11 -20.41 -2.88
CA LEU A 280 26.36 -18.99 -2.72
C LEU A 280 26.25 -18.66 -1.24
N THR A 281 27.20 -17.87 -0.74
CA THR A 281 27.08 -17.34 0.61
C THR A 281 25.94 -16.32 0.66
N PRO A 282 25.26 -16.14 1.81
CA PRO A 282 24.22 -15.12 1.95
C PRO A 282 24.67 -13.73 1.48
N HIS A 283 25.93 -13.37 1.74
CA HIS A 283 26.50 -12.11 1.31
C HIS A 283 26.63 -11.99 -0.22
N THR A 284 26.99 -13.07 -0.90
CA THR A 284 27.05 -13.09 -2.38
C THR A 284 25.65 -12.98 -2.99
N VAL A 285 24.65 -13.63 -2.39
CA VAL A 285 23.25 -13.53 -2.83
C VAL A 285 22.74 -12.10 -2.68
N GLU A 286 22.97 -11.49 -1.52
CA GLU A 286 22.64 -10.08 -1.26
C GLU A 286 23.30 -9.16 -2.28
N ALA A 287 24.61 -9.29 -2.51
CA ALA A 287 25.34 -8.48 -3.47
C ALA A 287 24.79 -8.61 -4.90
N LEU A 288 24.41 -9.83 -5.33
CA LEU A 288 23.83 -10.07 -6.64
C LEU A 288 22.45 -9.44 -6.79
N ILE A 289 21.58 -9.57 -5.78
CA ILE A 289 20.23 -8.97 -5.79
C ILE A 289 20.34 -7.44 -5.75
N CYS A 290 21.19 -6.87 -4.90
CA CYS A 290 21.42 -5.44 -4.84
C CYS A 290 21.99 -4.88 -6.16
N ALA A 291 23.03 -5.52 -6.72
CA ALA A 291 23.60 -5.11 -8.00
C ALA A 291 22.59 -5.22 -9.15
N GLN A 292 21.79 -6.28 -9.19
CA GLN A 292 20.71 -6.43 -10.14
C GLN A 292 19.68 -5.30 -10.01
N ASN A 293 19.23 -4.97 -8.80
CA ASN A 293 18.27 -3.89 -8.56
C ASN A 293 18.85 -2.52 -8.95
N TRP A 294 20.11 -2.24 -8.62
CA TRP A 294 20.79 -1.01 -9.02
C TRP A 294 20.95 -0.87 -10.54
N LEU A 295 21.30 -1.96 -11.23
CA LEU A 295 21.39 -1.97 -12.71
C LEU A 295 20.02 -1.85 -13.38
N ARG A 296 18.96 -2.35 -12.74
CA ARG A 296 17.58 -2.34 -13.23
C ARG A 296 16.79 -1.09 -12.84
N SER A 297 17.42 0.02 -12.48
CA SER A 297 16.77 1.29 -12.08
C SER A 297 15.88 1.96 -13.15
N SER A 298 15.49 1.24 -14.21
CA SER A 298 14.45 1.63 -15.17
C SER A 298 13.15 0.89 -14.82
N PRO A 299 11.97 1.53 -14.88
CA PRO A 299 10.76 1.06 -14.20
C PRO A 299 10.29 -0.30 -14.71
N LEU A 300 10.33 -1.31 -13.83
CA LEU A 300 9.63 -2.57 -14.02
C LEU A 300 8.20 -2.44 -13.50
N THR A 301 7.23 -2.70 -14.37
CA THR A 301 5.88 -3.08 -13.94
C THR A 301 5.99 -4.45 -13.28
N VAL A 302 5.63 -4.56 -12.01
CA VAL A 302 5.51 -5.87 -11.34
C VAL A 302 4.41 -6.63 -12.07
N ASP A 303 4.80 -7.65 -12.85
CA ASP A 303 3.84 -8.55 -13.48
C ASP A 303 3.33 -9.52 -12.42
N ILE A 304 2.05 -9.35 -12.08
CA ILE A 304 1.38 -10.13 -11.04
C ILE A 304 1.30 -11.60 -11.45
N GLU A 305 1.26 -11.88 -12.75
CA GLU A 305 1.03 -13.22 -13.30
C GLU A 305 2.24 -14.14 -13.09
N GLU A 306 3.46 -13.62 -13.29
CA GLU A 306 4.70 -14.39 -13.13
C GLU A 306 5.00 -14.75 -11.66
N HIS A 307 4.57 -13.91 -10.71
CA HIS A 307 4.76 -14.15 -9.28
C HIS A 307 3.73 -15.13 -8.67
N LEU A 308 2.63 -15.43 -9.37
CA LEU A 308 1.62 -16.39 -8.91
C LEU A 308 2.12 -17.84 -9.02
N GLU A 309 2.78 -18.19 -10.12
CA GLU A 309 3.33 -19.54 -10.34
C GLU A 309 4.45 -19.88 -9.35
N ASP A 310 5.29 -18.90 -9.00
CA ASP A 310 6.39 -19.09 -8.05
C ASP A 310 5.89 -19.20 -6.60
N LEU A 311 4.71 -18.65 -6.28
CA LEU A 311 4.08 -18.74 -4.95
C LEU A 311 3.31 -20.04 -4.74
N GLU A 312 2.60 -20.55 -5.76
CA GLU A 312 1.93 -21.85 -5.67
C GLU A 312 2.93 -22.97 -5.37
N LYS A 313 4.13 -22.92 -5.97
CA LYS A 313 5.22 -23.87 -5.66
C LYS A 313 5.69 -23.81 -4.21
N LEU A 314 5.79 -22.61 -3.63
CA LEU A 314 6.22 -22.44 -2.24
C LEU A 314 5.15 -22.87 -1.23
N GLU A 315 3.86 -22.69 -1.56
CA GLU A 315 2.75 -23.15 -0.71
C GLU A 315 2.58 -24.68 -0.78
N GLU A 316 2.85 -25.30 -1.93
CA GLU A 316 2.95 -26.77 -2.08
C GLU A 316 4.13 -27.35 -1.29
N GLU A 317 5.29 -26.69 -1.26
CA GLU A 317 6.45 -27.12 -0.47
C GLU A 317 6.24 -26.99 1.05
N LEU A 318 5.33 -26.11 1.48
CA LEU A 318 4.98 -25.87 2.89
C LEU A 318 3.77 -26.68 3.37
N ALA A 319 3.09 -27.42 2.49
CA ALA A 319 2.01 -28.29 2.89
C ALA A 319 2.54 -29.42 3.79
N PRO A 320 1.94 -29.67 4.98
CA PRO A 320 2.39 -30.74 5.85
C PRO A 320 2.21 -32.08 5.14
N ILE A 321 3.31 -32.81 4.99
CA ILE A 321 3.31 -34.20 4.51
C ILE A 321 2.32 -35.00 5.38
N PRO A 322 1.34 -35.71 4.78
CA PRO A 322 0.46 -36.58 5.55
C PRO A 322 1.32 -37.61 6.28
N GLN A 323 1.29 -37.60 7.61
CA GLN A 323 1.95 -38.63 8.39
C GLN A 323 1.29 -39.98 8.03
N LEU A 324 2.06 -40.83 7.35
CA LEU A 324 1.78 -42.25 7.20
C LEU A 324 1.75 -42.87 8.61
N ASN A 325 0.54 -43.01 9.15
CA ASN A 325 0.30 -43.84 10.31
C ASN A 325 0.18 -45.29 9.82
N GLU A 326 1.31 -45.96 9.63
CA GLU A 326 1.36 -47.42 9.50
C GLU A 326 2.14 -48.02 10.65
N GLY A 327 1.43 -48.85 11.42
CA GLY A 327 1.98 -50.02 12.08
C GLY A 327 2.68 -49.78 13.41
N LEU A 328 1.93 -49.98 14.50
CA LEU A 328 2.40 -50.69 15.71
C LEU A 328 1.17 -51.01 16.57
N SER A 329 0.38 -51.99 16.11
CA SER A 329 -0.32 -52.89 17.02
C SER A 329 0.66 -54.00 17.39
N ASP A 330 1.06 -54.07 18.65
CA ASP A 330 0.94 -55.29 19.47
C ASP A 330 1.88 -55.27 20.68
N MET A 331 1.32 -55.81 21.76
CA MET A 331 1.93 -56.17 23.05
C MET A 331 2.10 -55.06 24.08
N GLU A 332 1.10 -54.96 24.96
CA GLU A 332 1.31 -55.26 26.39
C GLU A 332 -0.04 -55.28 27.14
N SER A 333 -0.53 -56.47 27.46
CA SER A 333 -1.31 -56.73 28.68
C SER A 333 -1.09 -58.19 29.10
N ASP A 334 -0.49 -58.35 30.27
CA ASP A 334 -0.17 -59.56 31.06
C ASP A 334 0.89 -60.55 30.52
#